data_AF-A0A558BPY6-F1
#
_entry.id   AF-A0A558BPY6-F1
#
_cell.length_a   1.000
_cell.length_b   1.000
_cell.length_c   1.000
_cell.angle_alpha   90.00
_cell.angle_beta   90.00
_cell.angle_gamma   90.00
#
_symmetry.space_group_name_H-M   'P 1'
#
loop_
_entity.id
_entity.type
_entity.pdbx_description
1 polymer ?
#
loop_
_entity_poly.entity_id
_entity_poly.type
_entity_poly.pdbx_seq_one_letter_code
_entity_poly.pdbx_strand_id
1 'polypeptide(L)'
;MPTKNQYWYFLIGGPTDDINGLVTNFYAYGEHCGEALANALNAATEELGIIKPEATEAARLDILSDFEEPEGLTRFNEWVLSGPTNYSYPLDSSENDFIPPTGIIKATEEGKFDYELIKEGFLALHSQEDNSFELELIAGKEKLLDTFIQSLKFISPIDRLEINIKGHWHNQKSELWAINVSELSAGIESFLLDNTTSLLQNGFIECTAVVDSGSTKLTLNEHKKVCFQTEDEKLFINFGEAIMALGFEQTTELCSLEYGFYHWHYRPTQSLDAPELRIFLLDTGFNFVESWEDELDEIYPETE
;
A
#
# COMPACT_ATOMS: atom_id res chain seq x y z
N MET A 1 -25.74 6.61 9.38
CA MET A 1 -26.38 7.08 8.14
C MET A 1 -25.64 6.38 7.01
N PRO A 2 -26.30 5.89 5.93
CA PRO A 2 -25.54 5.36 4.80
C PRO A 2 -24.65 6.50 4.29
N THR A 3 -23.35 6.28 4.29
CA THR A 3 -22.37 7.22 3.75
C THR A 3 -22.71 7.42 2.28
N LYS A 4 -22.77 8.68 1.84
CA LYS A 4 -22.89 9.00 0.42
C LYS A 4 -21.68 8.36 -0.29
N ASN A 5 -21.92 7.69 -1.41
CA ASN A 5 -20.83 7.14 -2.23
C ASN A 5 -19.80 8.23 -2.50
N GLN A 6 -18.53 7.89 -2.33
CA GLN A 6 -17.42 8.74 -2.70
C GLN A 6 -17.32 8.80 -4.22
N TYR A 7 -16.81 9.91 -4.74
CA TYR A 7 -16.60 10.09 -6.18
C TYR A 7 -15.11 10.30 -6.44
N TRP A 8 -14.53 9.47 -7.29
CA TRP A 8 -13.10 9.42 -7.51
C TRP A 8 -12.75 9.56 -8.99
N TYR A 9 -11.66 10.27 -9.25
CA TYR A 9 -10.92 10.22 -10.51
C TYR A 9 -9.79 9.21 -10.40
N PHE A 10 -9.51 8.51 -11.51
CA PHE A 10 -8.34 7.66 -11.67
C PHE A 10 -7.75 7.82 -13.08
N LEU A 11 -6.43 7.89 -13.19
CA LEU A 11 -5.74 7.63 -14.46
C LEU A 11 -5.44 6.14 -14.53
N ILE A 12 -6.02 5.44 -15.50
CA ILE A 12 -5.87 3.99 -15.63
C ILE A 12 -5.29 3.69 -17.00
N GLY A 13 -4.25 2.84 -17.01
CA GLY A 13 -3.67 2.36 -18.24
C GLY A 13 -3.24 0.90 -18.17
N GLY A 14 -2.74 0.40 -19.29
CA GLY A 14 -2.18 -0.93 -19.39
C GLY A 14 -2.13 -1.43 -20.84
N PRO A 15 -1.55 -2.62 -21.06
CA PRO A 15 -1.52 -3.28 -22.37
C PRO A 15 -2.91 -3.50 -22.95
N THR A 16 -3.10 -3.35 -24.26
CA THR A 16 -4.27 -3.87 -24.99
C THR A 16 -3.90 -5.05 -25.89
N ASP A 17 -2.61 -5.15 -26.25
CA ASP A 17 -1.98 -6.28 -26.90
C ASP A 17 -0.49 -6.34 -26.52
N ASP A 18 0.31 -7.15 -27.22
CA ASP A 18 1.74 -7.35 -26.92
C ASP A 18 2.64 -6.15 -27.27
N ILE A 19 2.13 -5.14 -28.00
CA ILE A 19 2.93 -4.01 -28.50
C ILE A 19 2.31 -2.64 -28.22
N ASN A 20 1.01 -2.59 -27.88
CA ASN A 20 0.26 -1.37 -27.63
C ASN A 20 -0.30 -1.36 -26.20
N GLY A 21 -0.24 -0.19 -25.58
CA GLY A 21 -0.97 0.15 -24.37
C GLY A 21 -2.02 1.21 -24.63
N LEU A 22 -2.93 1.36 -23.68
CA LEU A 22 -3.95 2.40 -23.64
C LEU A 22 -3.93 3.04 -22.24
N VAL A 23 -4.09 4.35 -22.18
CA VAL A 23 -4.31 5.10 -20.93
C VAL A 23 -5.49 6.05 -21.10
N THR A 24 -6.31 6.17 -20.06
CA THR A 24 -7.51 7.00 -20.06
C THR A 24 -7.93 7.40 -18.65
N ASN A 25 -8.73 8.46 -18.58
CA ASN A 25 -9.30 8.98 -17.36
C ASN A 25 -10.58 8.22 -17.03
N PHE A 26 -10.72 7.82 -15.77
CA PHE A 26 -11.92 7.23 -15.21
C PHE A 26 -12.47 8.10 -14.09
N TYR A 27 -13.79 8.14 -14.01
CA TYR A 27 -14.54 8.78 -12.94
C TYR A 27 -15.49 7.74 -12.39
N ALA A 28 -15.31 7.35 -11.13
CA ALA A 28 -16.00 6.22 -10.55
C ALA A 28 -16.55 6.50 -9.16
N TYR A 29 -17.74 5.97 -8.91
CA TYR A 29 -18.38 5.97 -7.60
C TYR A 29 -18.12 4.65 -6.88
N GLY A 30 -18.06 4.72 -5.56
CA GLY A 30 -18.02 3.58 -4.66
C GLY A 30 -18.24 4.02 -3.21
N GLU A 31 -18.48 3.10 -2.28
CA GLU A 31 -18.59 3.45 -0.86
C GLU A 31 -17.26 3.97 -0.31
N HIS A 32 -16.13 3.55 -0.91
CA HIS A 32 -14.79 4.03 -0.63
C HIS A 32 -13.88 3.97 -1.87
N CYS A 33 -12.68 4.56 -1.79
CA CYS A 33 -11.67 4.59 -2.86
C CYS A 33 -11.45 3.23 -3.54
N GLY A 34 -11.16 2.18 -2.76
CA GLY A 34 -10.90 0.85 -3.33
C GLY A 34 -12.06 0.24 -4.12
N GLU A 35 -13.31 0.50 -3.71
CA GLU A 35 -14.48 0.05 -4.47
C GLU A 35 -14.64 0.84 -5.77
N ALA A 36 -14.50 2.16 -5.72
CA ALA A 36 -14.51 3.00 -6.91
C ALA A 36 -13.41 2.60 -7.89
N LEU A 37 -12.21 2.30 -7.39
CA LEU A 37 -11.09 1.80 -8.17
C LEU A 37 -11.41 0.44 -8.82
N ALA A 38 -11.95 -0.51 -8.07
CA ALA A 38 -12.33 -1.81 -8.65
C ALA A 38 -13.40 -1.68 -9.74
N ASN A 39 -14.40 -0.80 -9.54
CA ASN A 39 -15.40 -0.49 -10.55
C ASN A 39 -14.74 0.06 -11.83
N ALA A 40 -13.80 0.99 -11.69
CA ALA A 40 -13.06 1.57 -12.82
C ALA A 40 -12.16 0.56 -13.54
N LEU A 41 -11.41 -0.27 -12.80
CA LEU A 41 -10.55 -1.32 -13.36
C LEU A 41 -11.35 -2.40 -14.12
N ASN A 42 -12.52 -2.78 -13.60
CA ASN A 42 -13.41 -3.71 -14.30
C ASN A 42 -13.91 -3.09 -15.61
N ALA A 43 -14.37 -1.84 -15.60
CA ALA A 43 -14.81 -1.15 -16.81
C ALA A 43 -13.67 -0.96 -17.82
N ALA A 44 -12.44 -0.67 -17.36
CA ALA A 44 -11.25 -0.60 -18.22
C ALA A 44 -10.99 -1.92 -18.95
N THR A 45 -11.19 -3.04 -18.28
CA THR A 45 -11.05 -4.38 -18.87
C THR A 45 -12.20 -4.67 -19.86
N GLU A 46 -13.44 -4.47 -19.43
CA GLU A 46 -14.63 -4.91 -20.17
C GLU A 46 -14.96 -4.02 -21.37
N GLU A 47 -14.84 -2.70 -21.21
CA GLU A 47 -15.29 -1.72 -22.21
C GLU A 47 -14.15 -1.25 -23.13
N LEU A 48 -12.92 -1.22 -22.62
CA LEU A 48 -11.75 -0.74 -23.37
C LEU A 48 -10.75 -1.84 -23.74
N GLY A 49 -10.91 -3.06 -23.23
CA GLY A 49 -10.03 -4.19 -23.55
C GLY A 49 -8.62 -4.05 -22.98
N ILE A 50 -8.43 -3.26 -21.92
CA ILE A 50 -7.14 -3.15 -21.25
C ILE A 50 -6.87 -4.45 -20.48
N ILE A 51 -5.76 -5.09 -20.77
CA ILE A 51 -5.28 -6.32 -20.13
C ILE A 51 -4.53 -5.93 -18.84
N LYS A 52 -5.01 -6.40 -17.69
CA LYS A 52 -4.45 -6.07 -16.37
C LYS A 52 -4.31 -4.55 -16.17
N PRO A 53 -5.43 -3.80 -16.19
CA PRO A 53 -5.37 -2.36 -16.02
C PRO A 53 -4.76 -2.00 -14.66
N GLU A 54 -4.03 -0.90 -14.63
CA GLU A 54 -3.41 -0.36 -13.43
C GLU A 54 -3.71 1.13 -13.34
N ALA A 55 -4.05 1.57 -12.12
CA ALA A 55 -4.23 2.98 -11.83
C ALA A 55 -2.90 3.58 -11.37
N THR A 56 -2.53 4.71 -11.94
CA THR A 56 -1.26 5.40 -11.65
C THR A 56 -1.45 6.62 -10.77
N GLU A 57 -2.64 7.20 -10.72
CA GLU A 57 -3.00 8.33 -9.85
C GLU A 57 -4.50 8.36 -9.54
N ALA A 58 -4.85 9.05 -8.47
CA ALA A 58 -6.23 9.25 -8.03
C ALA A 58 -6.49 10.64 -7.42
N ALA A 59 -7.74 11.07 -7.47
CA ALA A 59 -8.22 12.24 -6.74
C ALA A 59 -9.64 12.00 -6.23
N ARG A 60 -9.92 12.43 -5.00
CA ARG A 60 -11.28 12.41 -4.45
C ARG A 60 -12.02 13.68 -4.88
N LEU A 61 -13.06 13.51 -5.68
CA LEU A 61 -13.78 14.60 -6.35
C LEU A 61 -14.96 15.13 -5.54
N ASP A 62 -15.60 14.29 -4.71
CA ASP A 62 -16.81 14.68 -3.95
C ASP A 62 -16.54 15.70 -2.84
N ILE A 63 -15.28 15.91 -2.48
CA ILE A 63 -14.82 16.89 -1.49
C ILE A 63 -14.30 18.19 -2.12
N LEU A 64 -14.19 18.24 -3.45
CA LEU A 64 -13.72 19.43 -4.16
C LEU A 64 -14.90 20.35 -4.44
N SER A 65 -14.91 21.54 -3.82
CA SER A 65 -16.01 22.51 -3.90
C SER A 65 -16.36 22.95 -5.32
N ASP A 66 -15.35 23.02 -6.19
CA ASP A 66 -15.45 23.58 -7.53
C ASP A 66 -15.20 22.54 -8.63
N PHE A 67 -15.31 21.24 -8.31
CA PHE A 67 -15.17 20.21 -9.31
C PHE A 67 -16.41 20.15 -10.21
N GLU A 68 -16.18 20.34 -11.51
CA GLU A 68 -17.15 20.09 -12.57
C GLU A 68 -16.66 18.93 -13.43
N GLU A 69 -17.55 17.98 -13.71
CA GLU A 69 -17.24 16.88 -14.63
C GLU A 69 -16.85 17.42 -16.00
N PRO A 70 -15.79 16.90 -16.65
CA PRO A 70 -15.45 17.31 -18.00
C PRO A 70 -16.61 17.12 -18.99
N GLU A 71 -16.67 17.96 -20.01
CA GLU A 71 -17.64 17.75 -21.09
C GLU A 71 -17.30 16.49 -21.89
N GLY A 72 -18.33 15.76 -22.33
CA GLY A 72 -18.17 14.62 -23.22
C GLY A 72 -17.75 13.31 -22.56
N LEU A 73 -17.87 13.18 -21.23
CA LEU A 73 -17.68 11.89 -20.55
C LEU A 73 -18.57 10.81 -21.17
N THR A 74 -17.99 9.64 -21.38
CA THR A 74 -18.72 8.45 -21.80
C THR A 74 -19.12 7.66 -20.56
N ARG A 75 -20.43 7.50 -20.35
CA ARG A 75 -20.94 6.67 -19.27
C ARG A 75 -20.92 5.20 -19.70
N PHE A 76 -20.12 4.38 -19.03
CA PHE A 76 -20.12 2.94 -19.24
C PHE A 76 -21.27 2.28 -18.46
N ASN A 77 -21.46 2.67 -17.20
CA ASN A 77 -22.56 2.19 -16.37
C ASN A 77 -22.99 3.24 -15.33
N GLU A 78 -23.81 2.88 -14.35
CA GLU A 78 -24.27 3.82 -13.32
C GLU A 78 -23.15 4.29 -12.37
N TRP A 79 -22.08 3.48 -12.25
CA TRP A 79 -20.95 3.68 -11.33
C TRP A 79 -19.73 4.30 -11.99
N VAL A 80 -19.56 4.16 -13.31
CA VAL A 80 -18.31 4.49 -14.00
C VAL A 80 -18.56 5.32 -15.26
N LEU A 81 -17.80 6.40 -15.37
CA LEU A 81 -17.62 7.20 -16.56
C LEU A 81 -16.15 7.17 -16.99
N SER A 82 -15.90 7.41 -18.27
CA SER A 82 -14.56 7.56 -18.83
C SER A 82 -14.44 8.87 -19.60
N GLY A 83 -13.22 9.41 -19.62
CA GLY A 83 -12.87 10.59 -20.39
C GLY A 83 -13.17 10.43 -21.89
N PRO A 84 -13.38 11.54 -22.60
CA PRO A 84 -13.70 11.51 -24.03
C PRO A 84 -12.53 11.03 -24.91
N THR A 85 -11.30 11.08 -24.39
CA THR A 85 -10.07 10.79 -25.15
C THR A 85 -9.32 9.66 -24.49
N ASN A 86 -9.00 8.63 -25.27
CA ASN A 86 -8.07 7.58 -24.88
C ASN A 86 -6.75 7.78 -25.62
N TYR A 87 -5.64 7.55 -24.95
CA TYR A 87 -4.30 7.69 -25.53
C TYR A 87 -3.66 6.32 -25.67
N SER A 88 -3.31 5.94 -26.90
CA SER A 88 -2.53 4.73 -27.17
C SER A 88 -1.04 5.05 -27.18
N TYR A 89 -0.23 4.14 -26.65
CA TYR A 89 1.22 4.26 -26.61
C TYR A 89 1.88 2.91 -26.95
N PRO A 90 3.09 2.91 -27.53
CA PRO A 90 3.84 1.68 -27.71
C PRO A 90 4.33 1.16 -26.35
N LEU A 91 4.23 -0.14 -26.11
CA LEU A 91 4.84 -0.77 -24.94
C LEU A 91 6.36 -0.84 -25.19
N ASP A 92 7.10 0.19 -24.81
CA ASP A 92 8.56 0.16 -24.85
C ASP A 92 9.10 -0.54 -23.58
N SER A 93 9.95 -1.54 -23.77
CA SER A 93 10.29 -2.52 -22.72
C SER A 93 11.27 -2.03 -21.65
N SER A 94 11.70 -0.77 -21.67
CA SER A 94 12.85 -0.31 -20.89
C SER A 94 12.59 0.76 -19.83
N GLU A 95 11.41 1.37 -19.79
CA GLU A 95 11.08 2.40 -18.79
C GLU A 95 9.79 2.03 -18.07
N ASN A 96 9.93 1.28 -16.97
CA ASN A 96 8.83 1.12 -16.03
C ASN A 96 9.02 2.14 -14.91
N ASP A 97 8.12 3.12 -14.86
CA ASP A 97 8.00 3.99 -13.70
C ASP A 97 7.69 3.18 -12.45
N PHE A 98 8.03 3.73 -11.28
CA PHE A 98 7.67 3.12 -10.02
C PHE A 98 6.15 3.16 -9.85
N ILE A 99 5.54 1.99 -9.71
CA ILE A 99 4.11 1.84 -9.44
C ILE A 99 3.95 1.50 -7.95
N PRO A 100 3.24 2.35 -7.18
CA PRO A 100 2.97 2.09 -5.78
C PRO A 100 2.32 0.72 -5.55
N PRO A 101 2.71 0.01 -4.49
CA PRO A 101 2.07 -1.22 -4.11
C PRO A 101 0.57 -1.06 -3.79
N THR A 102 -0.19 -2.15 -3.94
CA THR A 102 -1.61 -2.17 -3.61
C THR A 102 -1.84 -1.69 -2.17
N GLY A 103 -2.86 -0.83 -2.02
CA GLY A 103 -3.19 -0.16 -0.78
C GLY A 103 -2.81 1.32 -0.78
N ILE A 104 -1.96 1.75 -1.71
CA ILE A 104 -1.62 3.16 -1.92
C ILE A 104 -1.74 3.52 -3.39
N ILE A 105 -2.16 4.75 -3.65
CA ILE A 105 -2.17 5.32 -4.99
C ILE A 105 -1.69 6.78 -4.93
N LYS A 106 -0.90 7.19 -5.92
CA LYS A 106 -0.43 8.57 -6.06
C LYS A 106 -1.62 9.53 -6.13
N ALA A 107 -1.53 10.68 -5.47
CA ALA A 107 -2.51 11.75 -5.65
C ALA A 107 -2.19 12.56 -6.92
N THR A 108 -3.21 13.15 -7.54
CA THR A 108 -3.00 14.11 -8.63
C THR A 108 -2.34 15.42 -8.19
N GLU A 109 -2.33 15.68 -6.88
CA GLU A 109 -1.72 16.87 -6.29
C GLU A 109 -0.19 16.83 -6.43
N GLU A 110 0.39 17.92 -6.91
CA GLU A 110 1.85 18.06 -6.99
C GLU A 110 2.43 18.14 -5.57
N GLY A 111 3.27 17.16 -5.24
CA GLY A 111 4.04 17.15 -4.01
C GLY A 111 5.24 18.10 -4.05
N LYS A 112 6.06 18.02 -3.00
CA LYS A 112 7.35 18.73 -2.93
C LYS A 112 8.36 18.17 -3.95
N PHE A 113 8.19 16.91 -4.33
CA PHE A 113 9.11 16.16 -5.18
C PHE A 113 8.33 15.34 -6.23
N ASP A 114 9.01 15.04 -7.34
CA ASP A 114 8.43 14.26 -8.44
C ASP A 114 8.46 12.76 -8.14
N TYR A 115 7.32 12.08 -8.32
CA TYR A 115 7.16 10.65 -8.05
C TYR A 115 8.19 9.76 -8.79
N GLU A 116 8.71 10.24 -9.92
CA GLU A 116 9.78 9.59 -10.70
C GLU A 116 11.08 9.37 -9.92
N LEU A 117 11.29 10.14 -8.83
CA LEU A 117 12.44 10.00 -7.94
C LEU A 117 12.37 8.77 -7.04
N ILE A 118 11.17 8.18 -6.86
CA ILE A 118 11.02 6.94 -6.10
C ILE A 118 11.56 5.80 -6.95
N LYS A 119 12.56 5.08 -6.40
CA LYS A 119 13.19 3.92 -7.03
C LYS A 119 13.26 2.78 -6.03
N GLU A 120 13.18 1.55 -6.54
CA GLU A 120 13.42 0.36 -5.73
C GLU A 120 14.87 0.35 -5.21
N GLY A 121 15.04 -0.08 -3.97
CA GLY A 121 16.33 -0.09 -3.29
C GLY A 121 16.14 0.00 -1.79
N PHE A 122 17.24 -0.11 -1.04
CA PHE A 122 17.20 0.01 0.41
C PHE A 122 18.26 0.94 0.98
N LEU A 123 17.91 1.58 2.09
CA LEU A 123 18.81 2.37 2.91
C LEU A 123 19.13 1.57 4.18
N ALA A 124 20.40 1.58 4.58
CA ALA A 124 20.87 0.92 5.79
C ALA A 124 21.49 1.97 6.73
N LEU A 125 20.95 2.09 7.93
CA LEU A 125 21.26 3.11 8.92
C LEU A 125 21.75 2.46 10.21
N HIS A 126 22.66 3.16 10.90
CA HIS A 126 23.12 2.81 12.24
C HIS A 126 23.02 4.05 13.12
N SER A 127 22.14 4.01 14.10
CA SER A 127 22.05 5.04 15.13
C SER A 127 23.06 4.74 16.23
N GLN A 128 23.97 5.70 16.45
CA GLN A 128 25.02 5.58 17.47
C GLN A 128 24.50 5.87 18.89
N GLU A 129 23.35 6.53 19.01
CA GLU A 129 22.84 7.00 20.32
C GLU A 129 22.21 5.88 21.15
N ASP A 130 21.45 5.02 20.49
CA ASP A 130 20.75 3.85 21.06
C ASP A 130 21.36 2.53 20.59
N ASN A 131 22.36 2.57 19.70
CA ASN A 131 23.01 1.41 19.10
C ASN A 131 22.00 0.50 18.37
N SER A 132 21.04 1.11 17.65
CA SER A 132 20.08 0.42 16.79
C SER A 132 20.48 0.48 15.32
N PHE A 133 20.20 -0.61 14.60
CA PHE A 133 20.40 -0.73 13.17
C PHE A 133 19.05 -0.78 12.47
N GLU A 134 18.90 -0.01 11.41
CA GLU A 134 17.65 0.15 10.67
C GLU A 134 17.89 -0.05 9.17
N LEU A 135 16.98 -0.77 8.51
CA LEU A 135 16.95 -0.92 7.07
C LEU A 135 15.56 -0.56 6.57
N GLU A 136 15.49 0.40 5.66
CA GLU A 136 14.26 0.77 4.95
C GLU A 136 14.36 0.34 3.50
N LEU A 137 13.39 -0.44 3.04
CA LEU A 137 13.34 -1.00 1.69
C LEU A 137 12.07 -0.52 0.97
N ILE A 138 12.28 0.04 -0.23
CA ILE A 138 11.22 0.33 -1.20
C ILE A 138 11.24 -0.76 -2.26
N ALA A 139 10.09 -1.39 -2.43
CA ALA A 139 9.82 -2.33 -3.51
C ALA A 139 8.56 -1.91 -4.26
N GLY A 140 8.56 -2.04 -5.58
CA GLY A 140 7.40 -1.80 -6.40
C GLY A 140 6.32 -2.86 -6.17
N LYS A 141 5.12 -2.57 -6.68
CA LYS A 141 3.93 -3.40 -6.54
C LYS A 141 4.15 -4.90 -6.76
N GLU A 142 4.92 -5.26 -7.79
CA GLU A 142 5.15 -6.65 -8.18
C GLU A 142 6.08 -7.42 -7.23
N LYS A 143 6.98 -6.73 -6.52
CA LYS A 143 8.02 -7.40 -5.70
C LYS A 143 7.73 -7.34 -4.20
N LEU A 144 7.00 -6.33 -3.74
CA LEU A 144 6.89 -6.01 -2.31
C LEU A 144 6.46 -7.20 -1.45
N LEU A 145 5.33 -7.83 -1.78
CA LEU A 145 4.74 -8.86 -0.93
C LEU A 145 5.63 -10.10 -0.86
N ASP A 146 6.13 -10.55 -2.00
CA ASP A 146 7.06 -11.69 -2.06
C ASP A 146 8.34 -11.39 -1.27
N THR A 147 8.87 -10.18 -1.42
CA THR A 147 10.06 -9.73 -0.67
C THR A 147 9.81 -9.75 0.83
N PHE A 148 8.71 -9.15 1.29
CA PHE A 148 8.36 -9.12 2.72
C PHE A 148 8.20 -10.53 3.29
N ILE A 149 7.49 -11.42 2.59
CA ILE A 149 7.29 -12.81 3.04
C ILE A 149 8.63 -13.57 3.09
N GLN A 150 9.51 -13.37 2.11
CA GLN A 150 10.85 -13.96 2.14
C GLN A 150 11.69 -13.41 3.29
N SER A 151 11.59 -12.11 3.59
CA SER A 151 12.32 -11.46 4.68
C SER A 151 11.99 -12.01 6.06
N LEU A 152 10.78 -12.53 6.29
CA LEU A 152 10.42 -13.22 7.55
C LEU A 152 11.34 -14.41 7.86
N LYS A 153 11.88 -15.07 6.81
CA LYS A 153 12.78 -16.22 6.96
C LYS A 153 14.16 -15.82 7.45
N PHE A 154 14.55 -14.56 7.27
CA PHE A 154 15.86 -14.05 7.68
C PHE A 154 15.92 -13.65 9.15
N ILE A 155 14.75 -13.40 9.76
CA ILE A 155 14.63 -12.97 11.17
C ILE A 155 14.06 -14.06 12.09
N SER A 156 13.86 -15.27 11.57
CA SER A 156 13.28 -16.38 12.34
C SER A 156 14.23 -16.89 13.44
N PRO A 157 13.72 -17.40 14.58
CA PRO A 157 12.30 -17.62 14.90
C PRO A 157 11.57 -16.35 15.36
N ILE A 158 10.35 -16.16 14.87
CA ILE A 158 9.50 -15.02 15.22
C ILE A 158 8.65 -15.37 16.45
N ASP A 159 8.65 -14.48 17.45
CA ASP A 159 7.94 -14.67 18.71
C ASP A 159 6.48 -14.25 18.61
N ARG A 160 6.26 -13.05 18.03
CA ARG A 160 4.97 -12.37 18.03
C ARG A 160 4.69 -11.73 16.68
N LEU A 161 3.43 -11.77 16.27
CA LEU A 161 2.92 -11.04 15.13
C LEU A 161 2.01 -9.93 15.64
N GLU A 162 2.22 -8.72 15.12
CA GLU A 162 1.47 -7.52 15.44
C GLU A 162 0.78 -6.98 14.20
N ILE A 163 -0.48 -6.59 14.36
CA ILE A 163 -1.30 -5.92 13.33
C ILE A 163 -1.71 -4.57 13.89
N ASN A 164 -1.28 -3.50 13.22
CA ASN A 164 -1.67 -2.13 13.56
C ASN A 164 -2.76 -1.66 12.59
N ILE A 165 -3.92 -1.30 13.14
CA ILE A 165 -5.03 -0.70 12.40
C ILE A 165 -4.93 0.82 12.56
N LYS A 166 -4.67 1.55 11.48
CA LYS A 166 -4.44 2.99 11.53
C LYS A 166 -5.72 3.78 11.84
N GLY A 167 -5.60 4.83 12.65
CA GLY A 167 -6.70 5.65 13.12
C GLY A 167 -7.34 6.50 12.03
N HIS A 168 -6.54 7.00 11.08
CA HIS A 168 -7.06 7.70 9.91
C HIS A 168 -7.98 6.81 9.03
N TRP A 169 -8.04 5.49 9.26
CA TRP A 169 -9.08 4.64 8.69
C TRP A 169 -10.42 4.87 9.41
N HIS A 170 -11.33 5.60 8.76
CA HIS A 170 -12.64 5.99 9.34
C HIS A 170 -12.54 6.97 10.54
N ASN A 171 -11.47 7.75 10.67
CA ASN A 171 -11.30 8.78 11.70
C ASN A 171 -11.52 8.23 13.13
N GLN A 172 -10.87 7.11 13.43
CA GLN A 172 -10.88 6.41 14.71
C GLN A 172 -9.49 6.49 15.38
N LYS A 173 -9.33 5.81 16.51
CA LYS A 173 -8.02 5.63 17.15
C LYS A 173 -7.23 4.54 16.42
N SER A 174 -5.92 4.70 16.33
CA SER A 174 -5.06 3.58 15.94
C SER A 174 -5.14 2.48 16.99
N GLU A 175 -5.01 1.22 16.57
CA GLU A 175 -5.13 0.05 17.44
C GLU A 175 -4.03 -0.97 17.15
N LEU A 176 -3.36 -1.43 18.20
CA LEU A 176 -2.39 -2.52 18.11
C LEU A 176 -3.02 -3.83 18.58
N TRP A 177 -2.92 -4.85 17.74
CA TRP A 177 -3.37 -6.21 18.00
C TRP A 177 -2.18 -7.16 17.90
N ALA A 178 -2.05 -8.11 18.82
CA ALA A 178 -0.90 -9.01 18.83
C ALA A 178 -1.26 -10.46 19.17
N ILE A 179 -0.51 -11.40 18.59
CA ILE A 179 -0.59 -12.84 18.88
C ILE A 179 0.81 -13.45 18.98
N ASN A 180 1.00 -14.40 19.91
CA ASN A 180 2.21 -15.22 19.89
C ASN A 180 2.17 -16.14 18.68
N VAL A 181 3.24 -16.23 17.90
CA VAL A 181 3.25 -17.03 16.66
C VAL A 181 3.02 -18.52 16.94
N SER A 182 3.35 -19.01 18.14
CA SER A 182 3.06 -20.38 18.57
C SER A 182 1.56 -20.70 18.69
N GLU A 183 0.69 -19.67 18.76
CA GLU A 183 -0.76 -19.80 18.81
C GLU A 183 -1.39 -19.80 17.40
N LEU A 184 -0.65 -19.42 16.35
CA LEU A 184 -1.10 -19.48 14.97
C LEU A 184 -1.01 -20.90 14.41
N SER A 185 -2.17 -21.52 14.19
CA SER A 185 -2.24 -22.92 13.71
C SER A 185 -1.62 -23.14 12.32
N ALA A 186 -1.66 -22.14 11.44
CA ALA A 186 -1.13 -22.22 10.08
C ALA A 186 0.36 -21.84 10.00
N GLY A 187 0.94 -21.31 11.08
CA GLY A 187 2.21 -20.58 11.03
C GLY A 187 2.04 -19.19 10.38
N ILE A 188 3.06 -18.36 10.54
CA ILE A 188 3.01 -16.94 10.11
C ILE A 188 2.89 -16.77 8.59
N GLU A 189 3.70 -17.47 7.80
CA GLU A 189 3.74 -17.32 6.33
C GLU A 189 2.39 -17.68 5.71
N SER A 190 1.81 -18.84 6.07
CA SER A 190 0.50 -19.24 5.56
C SER A 190 -0.61 -18.31 6.04
N PHE A 191 -0.60 -17.90 7.32
CA PHE A 191 -1.59 -16.95 7.82
C PHE A 191 -1.59 -15.63 7.04
N LEU A 192 -0.42 -15.06 6.77
CA LEU A 192 -0.30 -13.81 6.02
C LEU A 192 -0.69 -13.97 4.55
N LEU A 193 -0.27 -15.07 3.91
CA LEU A 193 -0.62 -15.35 2.51
C LEU A 193 -2.13 -15.59 2.33
N ASP A 194 -2.75 -16.36 3.22
CA ASP A 194 -4.19 -16.65 3.16
C ASP A 194 -5.05 -15.39 3.39
N ASN A 195 -4.48 -14.36 4.04
CA ASN A 195 -5.16 -13.11 4.38
C ASN A 195 -4.51 -11.88 3.73
N THR A 196 -3.82 -12.08 2.61
CA THR A 196 -2.99 -11.06 1.92
C THR A 196 -3.75 -9.76 1.68
N THR A 197 -4.99 -9.84 1.19
CA THR A 197 -5.77 -8.66 0.81
C THR A 197 -6.14 -7.79 2.02
N SER A 198 -6.49 -8.42 3.13
CA SER A 198 -6.93 -7.72 4.35
C SER A 198 -5.77 -7.22 5.21
N LEU A 199 -4.62 -7.90 5.18
CA LEU A 199 -3.49 -7.60 6.07
C LEU A 199 -2.33 -6.90 5.35
N LEU A 200 -1.95 -7.35 4.15
CA LEU A 200 -0.73 -6.88 3.49
C LEU A 200 -1.00 -5.83 2.41
N GLN A 201 -2.11 -5.97 1.68
CA GLN A 201 -2.51 -5.04 0.60
C GLN A 201 -3.41 -3.91 1.09
N ASN A 202 -3.91 -3.96 2.33
CA ASN A 202 -4.75 -2.90 2.86
C ASN A 202 -3.88 -1.70 3.28
N GLY A 203 -4.11 -0.53 2.68
CA GLY A 203 -3.36 0.69 2.94
C GLY A 203 -3.45 1.21 4.38
N PHE A 204 -4.40 0.72 5.17
CA PHE A 204 -4.61 1.17 6.55
C PHE A 204 -4.01 0.24 7.61
N ILE A 205 -3.24 -0.77 7.16
CA ILE A 205 -2.71 -1.83 8.03
C ILE A 205 -1.19 -1.87 7.97
N GLU A 206 -0.58 -1.97 9.14
CA GLU A 206 0.81 -2.41 9.29
C GLU A 206 0.86 -3.82 9.85
N CYS A 207 1.86 -4.57 9.42
CA CYS A 207 2.12 -5.92 9.88
C CYS A 207 3.56 -6.00 10.38
N THR A 208 3.75 -6.26 11.67
CA THR A 208 5.07 -6.32 12.31
C THR A 208 5.34 -7.72 12.87
N ALA A 209 6.41 -8.35 12.40
CA ALA A 209 6.98 -9.55 13.00
C ALA A 209 8.02 -9.14 14.05
N VAL A 210 7.87 -9.65 15.27
CA VAL A 210 8.70 -9.31 16.42
C VAL A 210 9.48 -10.53 16.90
N VAL A 211 10.76 -10.32 17.18
CA VAL A 211 11.73 -11.32 17.64
C VAL A 211 12.42 -10.81 18.90
N ASP A 212 12.88 -11.73 19.75
CA ASP A 212 13.67 -11.49 20.96
C ASP A 212 13.03 -10.47 21.91
N SER A 213 11.72 -10.64 22.16
CA SER A 213 10.93 -9.75 23.03
C SER A 213 10.90 -8.28 22.61
N GLY A 214 11.19 -7.96 21.34
CA GLY A 214 11.05 -6.61 20.80
C GLY A 214 12.33 -5.93 20.33
N SER A 215 13.50 -6.54 20.56
CA SER A 215 14.79 -5.97 20.11
C SER A 215 15.00 -6.08 18.60
N THR A 216 14.21 -6.91 17.93
CA THR A 216 14.22 -7.04 16.47
C THR A 216 12.79 -7.00 15.93
N LYS A 217 12.57 -6.17 14.90
CA LYS A 217 11.27 -5.97 14.26
C LYS A 217 11.41 -5.95 12.74
N LEU A 218 10.49 -6.60 12.05
CA LEU A 218 10.32 -6.49 10.61
C LEU A 218 8.88 -6.07 10.32
N THR A 219 8.71 -4.87 9.78
CA THR A 219 7.41 -4.24 9.55
C THR A 219 7.18 -4.07 8.06
N LEU A 220 6.00 -4.46 7.59
CA LEU A 220 5.41 -3.88 6.39
C LEU A 220 4.48 -2.77 6.83
N ASN A 221 4.83 -1.52 6.56
CA ASN A 221 4.06 -0.38 7.04
C ASN A 221 2.86 -0.04 6.14
N GLU A 222 2.06 0.92 6.58
CA GLU A 222 0.90 1.47 5.89
C GLU A 222 1.30 2.14 4.56
N HIS A 223 2.51 2.73 4.52
CA HIS A 223 3.15 3.29 3.33
C HIS A 223 3.80 2.23 2.40
N LYS A 224 3.58 0.95 2.68
CA LYS A 224 4.06 -0.19 1.87
C LYS A 224 5.57 -0.23 1.69
N LYS A 225 6.31 0.16 2.73
CA LYS A 225 7.75 -0.05 2.90
C LYS A 225 8.02 -1.23 3.81
N VAL A 226 9.13 -1.92 3.56
CA VAL A 226 9.65 -2.93 4.48
C VAL A 226 10.69 -2.27 5.37
N CYS A 227 10.41 -2.21 6.68
CA CYS A 227 11.30 -1.64 7.67
C CYS A 227 11.83 -2.76 8.58
N PHE A 228 13.14 -2.89 8.70
CA PHE A 228 13.79 -3.83 9.57
C PHE A 228 14.61 -3.09 10.62
N GLN A 229 14.38 -3.37 11.90
CA GLN A 229 15.09 -2.77 13.02
C GLN A 229 15.67 -3.87 13.90
N THR A 230 16.93 -3.72 14.34
CA THR A 230 17.56 -4.66 15.27
C THR A 230 18.68 -4.02 16.07
N GLU A 231 18.98 -4.55 17.25
CA GLU A 231 20.20 -4.23 18.02
C GLU A 231 21.36 -5.20 17.69
N ASP A 232 21.11 -6.28 16.95
CA ASP A 232 22.13 -7.26 16.55
C ASP A 232 22.78 -6.88 15.20
N GLU A 233 23.99 -6.31 15.28
CA GLU A 233 24.81 -5.93 14.11
C GLU A 233 25.03 -7.09 13.14
N LYS A 234 25.24 -8.31 13.64
CA LYS A 234 25.49 -9.47 12.78
C LYS A 234 24.22 -9.87 12.05
N LEU A 235 23.07 -9.84 12.73
CA LEU A 235 21.78 -10.07 12.08
C LEU A 235 21.51 -9.00 11.02
N PHE A 236 21.80 -7.73 11.33
CA PHE A 236 21.66 -6.62 10.39
C PHE A 236 22.47 -6.80 9.11
N ILE A 237 23.76 -7.15 9.23
CA ILE A 237 24.62 -7.41 8.07
C ILE A 237 24.06 -8.57 7.24
N ASN A 238 23.69 -9.68 7.88
CA ASN A 238 23.13 -10.85 7.17
C ASN A 238 21.80 -10.52 6.48
N PHE A 239 20.95 -9.70 7.12
CA PHE A 239 19.68 -9.27 6.54
C PHE A 239 19.91 -8.41 5.30
N GLY A 240 20.84 -7.44 5.35
CA GLY A 240 21.23 -6.63 4.20
C GLY A 240 21.79 -7.48 3.04
N GLU A 241 22.65 -8.46 3.33
CA GLU A 241 23.15 -9.41 2.33
C GLU A 241 22.02 -10.23 1.68
N ALA A 242 21.03 -10.64 2.48
CA ALA A 242 19.87 -11.37 1.99
C ALA A 242 18.97 -10.50 1.10
N ILE A 243 18.74 -9.23 1.46
CA ILE A 243 18.00 -8.27 0.61
C ILE A 243 18.74 -8.01 -0.71
N MET A 244 20.07 -7.89 -0.69
CA MET A 244 20.86 -7.80 -1.94
C MET A 244 20.72 -9.06 -2.79
N ALA A 245 20.66 -10.24 -2.17
CA ALA A 245 20.43 -11.50 -2.88
C ALA A 245 19.03 -11.61 -3.53
N LEU A 246 18.05 -10.86 -3.02
CA LEU A 246 16.72 -10.69 -3.64
C LEU A 246 16.72 -9.69 -4.82
N GLY A 247 17.87 -9.07 -5.12
CA GLY A 247 18.06 -8.20 -6.29
C GLY A 247 17.84 -6.72 -6.01
N PHE A 248 17.80 -6.29 -4.74
CA PHE A 248 17.76 -4.88 -4.38
C PHE A 248 19.16 -4.30 -4.19
N GLU A 249 19.35 -3.06 -4.60
CA GLU A 249 20.61 -2.34 -4.41
C GLU A 249 20.54 -1.45 -3.16
N GLN A 250 21.64 -1.37 -2.42
CA GLN A 250 21.78 -0.42 -1.33
C GLN A 250 22.01 0.98 -1.90
N THR A 251 21.28 1.97 -1.40
CA THR A 251 21.42 3.37 -1.77
C THR A 251 21.90 4.21 -0.59
N THR A 252 22.38 5.43 -0.88
CA THR A 252 22.74 6.41 0.16
C THR A 252 21.56 7.29 0.57
N GLU A 253 20.55 7.38 -0.30
CA GLU A 253 19.35 8.16 -0.12
C GLU A 253 18.17 7.37 -0.70
N LEU A 254 16.99 7.55 -0.10
CA LEU A 254 15.80 6.81 -0.46
C LEU A 254 14.63 7.81 -0.49
N CYS A 255 14.06 8.02 -1.68
CA CYS A 255 12.84 8.81 -1.82
C CYS A 255 11.66 7.90 -1.58
N SER A 256 10.84 8.19 -0.58
CA SER A 256 9.70 7.39 -0.17
C SER A 256 8.44 8.23 -0.04
N LEU A 257 7.27 7.59 -0.07
CA LEU A 257 5.96 8.25 -0.04
C LEU A 257 5.75 9.18 1.16
N GLU A 258 6.48 8.96 2.25
CA GLU A 258 6.47 9.80 3.47
C GLU A 258 7.13 11.17 3.26
N TYR A 259 7.97 11.35 2.23
CA TYR A 259 8.80 12.53 2.06
C TYR A 259 8.23 13.50 1.03
N GLY A 260 7.07 14.09 1.31
CA GLY A 260 6.52 15.18 0.49
C GLY A 260 5.88 14.73 -0.83
N PHE A 261 5.42 13.48 -0.89
CA PHE A 261 4.62 12.95 -2.00
C PHE A 261 3.17 12.75 -1.55
N TYR A 262 2.23 13.43 -2.19
CA TYR A 262 0.82 13.20 -1.88
C TYR A 262 0.34 11.86 -2.43
N HIS A 263 -0.40 11.15 -1.59
CA HIS A 263 -0.93 9.83 -1.92
C HIS A 263 -2.19 9.54 -1.11
N TRP A 264 -2.96 8.57 -1.57
CA TRP A 264 -4.16 8.09 -0.91
C TRP A 264 -3.96 6.67 -0.43
N HIS A 265 -4.34 6.41 0.82
CA HIS A 265 -4.52 5.06 1.33
C HIS A 265 -5.88 4.52 0.90
N TYR A 266 -5.93 3.25 0.52
CA TYR A 266 -7.17 2.55 0.28
C TYR A 266 -7.10 1.10 0.75
N ARG A 267 -8.27 0.54 1.08
CA ARG A 267 -8.44 -0.91 1.22
C ARG A 267 -8.93 -1.48 -0.12
N PRO A 268 -8.40 -2.60 -0.61
CA PRO A 268 -9.02 -3.30 -1.74
C PRO A 268 -10.49 -3.65 -1.46
N THR A 269 -11.35 -3.71 -2.48
CA THR A 269 -12.80 -4.00 -2.32
C THR A 269 -13.08 -5.31 -1.60
N GLN A 270 -12.20 -6.31 -1.76
CA GLN A 270 -12.35 -7.63 -1.13
C GLN A 270 -11.70 -7.69 0.27
N SER A 271 -11.02 -6.63 0.72
CA SER A 271 -10.49 -6.53 2.08
C SER A 271 -11.63 -6.38 3.07
N LEU A 272 -11.46 -6.93 4.27
CA LEU A 272 -12.32 -6.62 5.41
C LEU A 272 -12.30 -5.11 5.71
N ASP A 273 -13.41 -4.58 6.22
CA ASP A 273 -13.43 -3.26 6.84
C ASP A 273 -12.84 -3.30 8.27
N ALA A 274 -12.72 -2.15 8.95
CA ALA A 274 -12.10 -2.11 10.27
C ALA A 274 -12.90 -2.91 11.33
N PRO A 275 -14.23 -2.76 11.46
CA PRO A 275 -15.04 -3.63 12.33
C PRO A 275 -14.90 -5.13 12.05
N GLU A 276 -14.96 -5.54 10.78
CA GLU A 276 -14.82 -6.93 10.36
C GLU A 276 -13.42 -7.48 10.66
N LEU A 277 -12.38 -6.66 10.43
CA LEU A 277 -11.01 -7.04 10.72
C LEU A 277 -10.79 -7.28 12.22
N ARG A 278 -11.37 -6.47 13.11
CA ARG A 278 -11.28 -6.69 14.56
C ARG A 278 -11.90 -8.02 14.98
N ILE A 279 -13.06 -8.36 14.41
CA ILE A 279 -13.73 -9.65 14.66
C ILE A 279 -12.83 -10.79 14.17
N PHE A 280 -12.29 -10.67 12.96
CA PHE A 280 -11.38 -11.65 12.39
C PHE A 280 -10.12 -11.85 13.24
N LEU A 281 -9.49 -10.77 13.72
CA LEU A 281 -8.30 -10.83 14.57
C LEU A 281 -8.62 -11.56 15.89
N LEU A 282 -9.73 -11.21 16.55
CA LEU A 282 -10.20 -11.90 17.76
C LEU A 282 -10.45 -13.39 17.52
N ASP A 283 -11.15 -13.74 16.45
CA ASP A 283 -11.48 -15.13 16.11
C ASP A 283 -10.23 -15.96 15.77
N THR A 284 -9.17 -15.31 15.27
CA THR A 284 -7.86 -15.93 15.02
C THR A 284 -7.01 -16.06 16.30
N GLY A 285 -7.38 -15.37 17.38
CA GLY A 285 -6.70 -15.42 18.67
C GLY A 285 -5.78 -14.23 18.98
N PHE A 286 -5.81 -13.17 18.16
CA PHE A 286 -5.12 -11.93 18.51
C PHE A 286 -5.77 -11.27 19.73
N ASN A 287 -4.94 -10.65 20.55
CA ASN A 287 -5.35 -9.84 21.68
C ASN A 287 -5.17 -8.37 21.34
N PHE A 288 -6.15 -7.56 21.72
CA PHE A 288 -5.99 -6.12 21.75
C PHE A 288 -4.90 -5.74 22.76
N VAL A 289 -3.96 -4.91 22.34
CA VAL A 289 -2.84 -4.44 23.18
C VAL A 289 -3.15 -3.02 23.67
N GLU A 290 -3.32 -2.08 22.75
CA GLU A 290 -3.54 -0.67 23.06
C GLU A 290 -4.15 0.11 21.89
N SER A 291 -4.57 1.34 22.17
CA SER A 291 -5.07 2.28 21.17
C SER A 291 -4.63 3.71 21.48
N TRP A 292 -4.33 4.50 20.46
CA TRP A 292 -3.89 5.88 20.61
C TRP A 292 -4.52 6.80 19.55
N GLU A 293 -4.47 8.11 19.79
CA GLU A 293 -4.79 9.10 18.76
C GLU A 293 -3.53 9.38 17.97
N ASP A 294 -3.58 9.30 16.65
CA ASP A 294 -2.45 9.66 15.81
C ASP A 294 -2.21 11.17 15.91
N GLU A 295 -0.95 11.59 16.06
CA GLU A 295 -0.59 12.98 15.86
C GLU A 295 -0.79 13.28 14.37
N LEU A 296 -1.61 14.29 14.04
CA LEU A 296 -1.87 14.74 12.67
C LEU A 296 -0.63 15.45 12.11
N ASP A 297 0.51 14.77 12.04
CA ASP A 297 1.76 15.30 11.50
C ASP A 297 1.90 15.06 9.99
N GLU A 298 1.02 14.24 9.41
CA GLU A 298 0.97 13.98 7.97
C GLU A 298 -0.01 14.92 7.28
N ILE A 299 0.48 15.58 6.22
CA ILE A 299 -0.33 16.44 5.35
C ILE A 299 -1.21 15.53 4.49
N TYR A 300 -2.28 15.00 5.08
CA TYR A 300 -3.40 14.50 4.30
C TYR A 300 -4.03 15.71 3.59
N PRO A 301 -4.40 15.62 2.30
CA PRO A 301 -5.28 16.62 1.71
C PRO A 301 -6.50 16.75 2.63
N GLU A 302 -6.73 17.97 3.14
CA GLU A 302 -7.69 18.24 4.22
C GLU A 302 -9.05 17.61 3.86
N THR A 303 -9.49 16.65 4.66
CA THR A 303 -10.82 16.07 4.54
C THR A 303 -11.74 16.75 5.56
N GLU A 304 -12.44 17.80 5.14
CA GLU A 304 -13.70 18.20 5.79
C GLU A 304 -14.88 17.38 5.26
#